data_AF-A0A1Y5ZD93-F1
#
_entry.id   AF-A0A1Y5ZD93-F1
#
_cell.length_a   1.000
_cell.length_b   1.000
_cell.length_c   1.000
_cell.angle_alpha   90.00
_cell.angle_beta   90.00
_cell.angle_gamma   90.00
#
_symmetry.space_group_name_H-M   'P 1'
#
loop_
_entity.id
_entity.type
_entity.pdbx_description
1 polymer ?
#
loop_
_entity_poly.entity_id
_entity_poly.type
_entity_poly.pdbx_seq_one_letter_code
_entity_poly.pdbx_strand_id
1 'polypeptide(L)'
;MKEELLKVANDYLEWVHVQLESDVNFIGDDYIDTIEDMLLEEGILYTQNDMTQTIKSIISKLQDKYGVNNIFYGAPEHTVIENGRYVTLYNQLIIKNPKHKE
;
A
#
# COMPACT_ATOMS: atom_id res chain seq x y z
N MET A 1 4.80 15.15 10.70
CA MET A 1 4.78 13.72 11.10
C MET A 1 6.05 13.45 11.88
N LYS A 2 6.02 12.56 12.89
CA LYS A 2 7.24 12.17 13.64
C LYS A 2 8.23 11.47 12.70
N GLU A 3 9.52 11.57 12.98
CA GLU A 3 10.57 10.97 12.12
C GLU A 3 10.46 9.44 12.07
N GLU A 4 10.19 8.82 13.20
CA GLU A 4 9.94 7.38 13.35
C GLU A 4 8.77 6.87 12.47
N LEU A 5 7.67 7.62 12.38
CA LEU A 5 6.53 7.30 11.51
C LEU A 5 6.87 7.48 10.02
N LEU A 6 7.72 8.47 9.71
CA LEU A 6 8.23 8.67 8.34
C LEU A 6 9.12 7.51 7.91
N LYS A 7 9.95 6.97 8.82
CA LYS A 7 10.75 5.78 8.57
C LYS A 7 9.86 4.60 8.20
N VAL A 8 8.87 4.26 9.05
CA VAL A 8 7.92 3.17 8.76
C VAL A 8 7.20 3.37 7.43
N ALA A 9 6.73 4.60 7.14
CA ALA A 9 6.10 4.89 5.86
C ALA A 9 7.03 4.66 4.66
N ASN A 10 8.32 4.98 4.79
CA ASN A 10 9.30 4.75 3.73
C ASN A 10 9.66 3.27 3.59
N ASP A 11 9.81 2.55 4.70
CA ASP A 11 10.11 1.11 4.73
C ASP A 11 8.97 0.32 4.05
N TYR A 12 7.71 0.68 4.34
CA TYR A 12 6.54 0.14 3.66
C TYR A 12 6.56 0.38 2.14
N LEU A 13 6.87 1.61 1.72
CA LEU A 13 6.92 1.97 0.30
C LEU A 13 8.05 1.24 -0.44
N GLU A 14 9.16 0.97 0.23
CA GLU A 14 10.26 0.20 -0.31
C GLU A 14 9.88 -1.27 -0.47
N TRP A 15 9.21 -1.85 0.52
CA TRP A 15 8.67 -3.21 0.43
C TRP A 15 7.72 -3.38 -0.77
N VAL A 16 6.79 -2.42 -0.96
CA VAL A 16 5.92 -2.38 -2.16
C VAL A 16 6.77 -2.30 -3.42
N HIS A 17 7.78 -1.42 -3.43
CA HIS A 17 8.61 -1.20 -4.61
C HIS A 17 9.31 -2.48 -5.07
N VAL A 18 9.96 -3.20 -4.14
CA VAL A 18 10.68 -4.45 -4.39
C VAL A 18 9.74 -5.51 -4.99
N GLN A 19 8.51 -5.61 -4.48
CA GLN A 19 7.55 -6.56 -5.03
C GLN A 19 7.14 -6.24 -6.47
N LEU A 20 6.94 -4.96 -6.81
CA LEU A 20 6.59 -4.55 -8.17
C LEU A 20 7.73 -4.79 -9.18
N GLU A 21 8.98 -4.90 -8.72
CA GLU A 21 10.09 -5.27 -9.60
C GLU A 21 10.02 -6.72 -10.09
N SER A 22 9.24 -7.58 -9.43
CA SER A 22 9.07 -9.00 -9.78
C SER A 22 8.08 -9.25 -10.93
N ASP A 23 7.74 -8.21 -11.71
CA ASP A 23 6.77 -8.24 -12.84
C ASP A 23 5.40 -8.86 -12.49
N VAL A 24 4.96 -8.68 -11.25
CA VAL A 24 3.61 -9.07 -10.82
C VAL A 24 2.56 -8.10 -11.35
N ASN A 25 1.34 -8.59 -11.59
CA ASN A 25 0.26 -7.73 -12.09
C ASN A 25 -0.32 -6.82 -11.00
N PHE A 26 -0.45 -7.36 -9.79
CA PHE A 26 -0.92 -6.63 -8.61
C PHE A 26 -0.09 -6.98 -7.38
N ILE A 27 -0.07 -6.05 -6.45
CA ILE A 27 0.23 -6.32 -5.03
C ILE A 27 -1.07 -6.12 -4.26
N GLY A 28 -1.37 -7.07 -3.38
CA GLY A 28 -2.43 -6.94 -2.39
C GLY A 28 -1.84 -6.94 -0.99
N ASP A 29 -2.33 -6.07 -0.12
CA ASP A 29 -1.88 -5.99 1.27
C ASP A 29 -3.00 -5.51 2.20
N ASP A 30 -3.04 -6.09 3.39
CA ASP A 30 -3.86 -5.60 4.50
C ASP A 30 -3.05 -4.55 5.27
N TYR A 31 -2.83 -3.43 4.59
CA TYR A 31 -1.83 -2.43 4.94
C TYR A 31 -1.96 -1.83 6.35
N ILE A 32 -3.16 -1.85 6.95
CA ILE A 32 -3.32 -1.41 8.33
C ILE A 32 -2.53 -2.33 9.26
N ASP A 33 -2.76 -3.65 9.15
CA ASP A 33 -2.11 -4.67 9.97
C ASP A 33 -0.60 -4.67 9.72
N THR A 34 -0.18 -4.58 8.46
CA THR A 34 1.24 -4.49 8.08
C THR A 34 1.93 -3.27 8.69
N ILE A 35 1.30 -2.09 8.69
CA ILE A 35 1.86 -0.89 9.31
C ILE A 35 1.87 -1.01 10.84
N GLU A 36 0.84 -1.61 11.45
CA GLU A 36 0.81 -1.88 12.89
C GLU A 36 1.96 -2.80 13.30
N ASP A 37 2.20 -3.88 12.56
CA ASP A 37 3.30 -4.80 12.81
C ASP A 37 4.66 -4.08 12.71
N MET A 38 4.87 -3.27 11.67
CA MET A 38 6.12 -2.49 11.53
C MET A 38 6.33 -1.50 12.68
N LEU A 39 5.27 -0.85 13.17
CA LEU A 39 5.34 0.06 14.32
C LEU A 39 5.67 -0.71 15.61
N LEU A 40 5.07 -1.89 15.79
CA LEU A 40 5.30 -2.75 16.96
C LEU A 40 6.72 -3.33 16.97
N GLU A 41 7.23 -3.80 15.83
CA GLU A 41 8.59 -4.31 15.67
C GLU A 41 9.66 -3.28 16.03
N GLU A 42 9.42 -2.03 15.66
CA GLU A 42 10.30 -0.89 15.97
C GLU A 42 10.09 -0.32 17.39
N GLY A 43 9.10 -0.83 18.13
CA GLY A 43 8.77 -0.34 19.47
C GLY A 43 8.21 1.08 19.51
N ILE A 44 7.62 1.54 18.40
CA ILE A 44 7.11 2.91 18.22
C ILE A 44 5.73 3.02 18.86
N LEU A 45 5.60 3.93 19.84
CA LEU A 45 4.29 4.29 20.40
C LEU A 45 3.56 5.27 19.48
N TYR A 46 2.38 4.88 19.02
CA TYR A 46 1.57 5.69 18.11
C TYR A 46 0.17 5.97 18.65
N THR A 47 -0.40 7.10 18.22
CA THR A 47 -1.82 7.41 18.41
C THR A 47 -2.62 7.03 17.17
N GLN A 48 -3.95 7.00 17.26
CA GLN A 48 -4.81 6.81 16.08
C GLN A 48 -4.60 7.91 15.02
N ASN A 49 -4.30 9.15 15.44
CA ASN A 49 -3.98 10.23 14.51
C ASN A 49 -2.63 9.98 13.82
N ASP A 50 -1.63 9.49 14.54
CA ASP A 50 -0.35 9.10 13.95
C ASP A 50 -0.54 8.05 12.86
N MET A 51 -1.28 6.97 13.15
CA MET A 51 -1.63 5.93 12.17
C MET A 51 -2.35 6.51 10.94
N THR A 52 -3.35 7.38 11.16
CA THR A 52 -4.09 8.03 10.08
C THR A 52 -3.17 8.88 9.18
N GLN A 53 -2.22 9.61 9.76
CA GLN A 53 -1.27 10.42 9.01
C GLN A 53 -0.26 9.57 8.24
N THR A 54 0.22 8.47 8.84
CA THR A 54 1.12 7.50 8.20
C THR A 54 0.44 6.88 6.97
N ILE A 55 -0.78 6.35 7.13
CA ILE A 55 -1.57 5.78 6.04
C ILE A 55 -1.78 6.80 4.92
N LYS A 56 -2.22 8.02 5.25
CA LYS A 56 -2.43 9.08 4.24
C LYS A 56 -1.15 9.40 3.48
N SER A 57 -0.01 9.45 4.16
CA SER A 57 1.28 9.68 3.51
C SER A 57 1.68 8.53 2.58
N ILE A 58 1.45 7.28 2.98
CA ILE A 58 1.75 6.11 2.15
C ILE A 58 0.88 6.14 0.89
N ILE A 59 -0.44 6.26 1.04
CA ILE A 59 -1.37 6.28 -0.09
C ILE A 59 -1.05 7.43 -1.04
N SER A 60 -0.79 8.65 -0.53
CA SER A 60 -0.41 9.78 -1.38
C SER A 60 0.86 9.48 -2.19
N LYS A 61 1.91 8.94 -1.55
CA LYS A 61 3.16 8.62 -2.24
C LYS A 61 3.00 7.48 -3.25
N LEU A 62 2.16 6.48 -2.96
CA LEU A 62 1.82 5.43 -3.91
C LEU A 62 1.08 5.99 -5.14
N GLN A 63 0.11 6.86 -4.91
CA GLN A 63 -0.64 7.53 -5.98
C GLN A 63 0.26 8.42 -6.83
N ASP A 64 1.17 9.16 -6.22
CA ASP A 64 2.15 9.99 -6.93
C ASP A 64 3.12 9.14 -7.76
N LYS A 65 3.57 7.99 -7.23
CA LYS A 65 4.57 7.13 -7.89
C LYS A 65 3.97 6.22 -8.98
N TYR A 66 2.80 5.64 -8.74
CA TYR A 66 2.21 4.62 -9.61
C TYR A 66 0.92 5.08 -10.31
N GLY A 67 0.39 6.26 -9.96
CA GLY A 67 -0.82 6.85 -10.54
C GLY A 67 -2.08 6.51 -9.74
N VAL A 68 -2.95 7.52 -9.57
CA VAL A 68 -4.19 7.41 -8.76
C VAL A 68 -5.09 6.26 -9.20
N ASN A 69 -5.19 5.98 -10.50
CA ASN A 69 -6.05 4.92 -11.06
C ASN A 69 -5.50 3.51 -10.84
N ASN A 70 -4.28 3.38 -10.31
CA ASN A 70 -3.63 2.10 -10.04
C ASN A 70 -3.65 1.74 -8.54
N ILE A 71 -4.19 2.61 -7.68
CA ILE A 71 -4.22 2.43 -6.22
C ILE A 71 -5.67 2.31 -5.76
N PHE A 72 -6.07 1.14 -5.26
CA PHE A 72 -7.40 0.85 -4.74
C PHE A 72 -7.29 0.56 -3.24
N TYR A 73 -7.99 1.31 -2.39
CA TYR A 73 -7.80 1.21 -0.93
C TYR A 73 -9.06 1.57 -0.14
N GLY A 74 -9.09 1.19 1.14
CA GLY A 74 -10.14 1.61 2.08
C GLY A 74 -11.40 0.73 2.09
N ALA A 75 -11.33 -0.46 1.48
CA ALA A 75 -12.37 -1.48 1.51
C ALA A 75 -11.70 -2.86 1.69
N PRO A 76 -12.36 -3.85 2.29
CA PRO A 76 -11.77 -5.18 2.53
C PRO A 76 -11.46 -5.96 1.24
N GLU A 77 -12.07 -5.56 0.13
CA GLU A 77 -11.85 -6.13 -1.19
C GLU A 77 -12.11 -5.09 -2.28
N HIS A 78 -11.53 -5.31 -3.46
CA HIS A 78 -11.69 -4.43 -4.62
C HIS A 78 -11.94 -5.26 -5.87
N THR A 79 -12.92 -4.84 -6.67
CA THR A 79 -13.16 -5.44 -8.00
C THR A 79 -12.59 -4.53 -9.07
N VAL A 80 -11.64 -5.05 -9.85
CA VAL A 80 -10.92 -4.33 -10.91
C VAL A 80 -11.14 -4.99 -12.27
N ILE A 81 -10.99 -4.22 -13.35
CA ILE A 81 -11.00 -4.75 -14.71
C ILE A 81 -9.57 -5.02 -15.16
N GLU A 82 -9.33 -6.24 -15.60
CA GLU A 82 -8.05 -6.74 -16.09
C GLU A 82 -8.29 -7.60 -17.33
N ASN A 83 -7.59 -7.34 -18.45
CA ASN A 83 -7.80 -8.09 -19.69
C ASN A 83 -9.29 -8.22 -20.12
N GLY A 84 -10.11 -7.19 -19.85
CA GLY A 84 -11.55 -7.17 -20.13
C GLY A 84 -12.41 -8.07 -19.23
N ARG A 85 -11.85 -8.61 -18.14
CA ARG A 85 -12.56 -9.41 -17.14
C ARG A 85 -12.59 -8.68 -15.80
N TYR A 86 -13.65 -8.92 -15.03
CA TYR A 86 -13.73 -8.48 -13.65
C TYR A 86 -13.00 -9.48 -12.74
N VAL A 87 -12.09 -8.97 -11.92
CA VAL A 87 -11.35 -9.75 -10.92
C VAL A 87 -11.53 -9.08 -9.57
N THR A 88 -11.93 -9.86 -8.56
CA THR A 88 -12.06 -9.40 -7.18
C THR A 88 -10.84 -9.85 -6.38
N LEU A 89 -10.20 -8.90 -5.72
CA LEU A 89 -8.99 -9.09 -4.91
C LEU A 89 -9.32 -8.74 -3.46
N TYR A 90 -9.02 -9.67 -2.55
CA TYR A 90 -9.43 -9.62 -1.14
C TYR A 90 -8.32 -9.06 -0.25
N ASN A 91 -8.01 -7.77 -0.41
CA ASN A 91 -7.09 -7.04 0.46
C ASN A 91 -7.53 -5.60 0.63
N GLN A 92 -7.13 -4.98 1.76
CA GLN A 92 -7.46 -3.60 2.07
C GLN A 92 -6.85 -2.57 1.10
N LEU A 93 -5.69 -2.89 0.53
CA LEU A 93 -4.99 -2.13 -0.50
C LEU A 93 -4.61 -3.05 -1.66
N ILE A 94 -4.93 -2.60 -2.87
CA ILE A 94 -4.46 -3.19 -4.13
C ILE A 94 -3.66 -2.14 -4.90
N ILE A 95 -2.47 -2.52 -5.36
CA ILE A 95 -1.61 -1.71 -6.20
C ILE A 95 -1.43 -2.43 -7.54
N LYS A 96 -2.00 -1.86 -8.60
CA LYS A 96 -1.82 -2.36 -9.97
C LYS A 96 -0.44 -1.95 -10.48
N ASN A 97 0.32 -2.91 -11.00
CA ASN A 97 1.65 -2.63 -11.53
C ASN A 97 1.54 -1.92 -12.90
N PRO A 98 1.97 -0.65 -13.01
CA PRO A 98 1.89 0.07 -14.28
C PRO A 98 2.90 -0.41 -15.32
N LYS A 99 3.90 -1.21 -14.91
CA LYS A 99 4.95 -1.72 -15.79
C LYS A 99 4.66 -3.12 -16.34
N HIS A 100 3.68 -3.82 -15.79
CA HIS A 100 3.33 -5.16 -16.24
C HIS A 100 2.83 -5.11 -17.69
N LYS A 101 3.37 -5.99 -18.53
CA LYS A 101 2.96 -6.13 -19.93
C LYS A 101 2.15 -7.43 -20.07
N GLU A 102 0.89 -7.28 -20.48
CA GLU A 102 0.00 -8.39 -20.86
C GLU A 102 0.57 -9.21 -22.03
#